data_AF-A0A503XM97-F1
#
_entry.id   AF-A0A503XM97-F1
#
_cell.length_a   1.000
_cell.length_b   1.000
_cell.length_c   1.000
_cell.angle_alpha   90.00
_cell.angle_beta   90.00
_cell.angle_gamma   90.00
#
_symmetry.space_group_name_H-M   'P 1'
#
loop_
_entity.id
_entity.type
_entity.pdbx_description
1 polymer ?
#
loop_
_entity_poly.entity_id
_entity_poly.type
_entity_poly.pdbx_seq_one_letter_code
_entity_poly.pdbx_strand_id
1 'polypeptide(L)'
;MTHAHPPQPSSVRFPVQPRLVPPIKAARYLHLTLAEFAEKLSALQMQGFPKACPITGNYDLVAIDAWQDKRSGLAGGAPSAQSSADIAKARLATLG
;
A
#
# COMPACT_ATOMS: atom_id res chain seq x y z
N MET A 1 -4.37 -49.04 25.36
CA MET A 1 -3.94 -47.63 25.39
C MET A 1 -4.29 -47.03 24.04
N THR A 2 -5.38 -46.28 23.96
CA THR A 2 -5.88 -45.68 22.71
C THR A 2 -5.22 -44.31 22.51
N HIS A 3 -4.33 -44.20 21.52
CA HIS A 3 -3.79 -42.91 21.11
C HIS A 3 -4.85 -42.15 20.32
N ALA A 4 -5.41 -41.11 20.93
CA ALA A 4 -6.26 -40.16 20.22
C ALA A 4 -5.39 -39.32 19.27
N HIS A 5 -5.63 -39.42 17.97
CA HIS A 5 -4.93 -38.59 16.98
C HIS A 5 -5.51 -37.16 17.04
N PRO A 6 -4.69 -36.10 17.19
CA PRO A 6 -5.18 -34.74 17.16
C PRO A 6 -5.78 -34.43 15.78
N PRO A 7 -6.91 -33.70 15.70
CA PRO A 7 -7.49 -33.32 14.42
C PRO A 7 -6.47 -32.49 13.62
N GLN A 8 -6.13 -32.97 12.42
CA GLN A 8 -5.27 -32.22 11.51
C GLN A 8 -6.03 -31.00 10.98
N PRO A 9 -5.46 -29.79 11.01
CA PRO A 9 -6.10 -28.62 10.42
C PRO A 9 -6.28 -28.84 8.92
N SER A 10 -7.47 -28.56 8.40
CA SER A 10 -7.74 -28.62 6.97
C SER A 10 -6.82 -27.64 6.24
N SER A 11 -5.94 -28.14 5.38
CA SER A 11 -5.11 -27.30 4.52
C SER A 11 -6.03 -26.47 3.61
N VAL A 12 -6.06 -25.16 3.84
CA VAL A 12 -6.86 -24.24 3.02
C VAL A 12 -6.23 -24.17 1.63
N ARG A 13 -6.89 -24.79 0.65
CA ARG A 13 -6.38 -24.90 -0.73
C ARG A 13 -6.14 -23.54 -1.40
N PHE A 14 -6.91 -22.52 -1.01
CA PHE A 14 -6.81 -21.16 -1.56
C PHE A 14 -6.79 -20.14 -0.41
N PRO A 15 -5.61 -19.72 0.06
CA PRO A 15 -5.52 -18.72 1.12
C PRO A 15 -6.08 -17.38 0.62
N VAL A 16 -7.10 -16.86 1.31
CA VAL A 16 -7.59 -15.51 1.07
C VAL A 16 -6.59 -14.53 1.66
N GLN A 17 -6.14 -13.58 0.84
CA GLN A 17 -5.31 -12.47 1.28
C GLN A 17 -6.22 -11.28 1.60
N PRO A 18 -6.54 -11.01 2.89
CA PRO A 18 -7.36 -9.86 3.23
C PRO A 18 -6.60 -8.56 2.90
N ARG A 19 -7.38 -7.52 2.58
CA ARG A 19 -6.87 -6.18 2.29
C ARG A 19 -6.33 -5.49 3.56
N LEU A 20 -7.07 -5.60 4.67
CA LEU A 20 -6.63 -5.13 5.97
C LEU A 20 -5.78 -6.22 6.65
N VAL A 21 -4.58 -5.86 7.07
CA VAL A 21 -3.60 -6.80 7.62
C VAL A 21 -3.01 -6.31 8.95
N PRO A 22 -2.62 -7.23 9.86
CA PRO A 22 -2.00 -6.83 11.13
C PRO A 22 -0.62 -6.20 10.92
N PRO A 23 -0.09 -5.46 11.92
CA PRO A 23 1.19 -4.75 11.82
C PRO A 23 2.37 -5.62 11.36
N ILE A 24 2.48 -6.87 11.83
CA ILE A 24 3.55 -7.80 11.42
C ILE A 24 3.52 -8.09 9.90
N LYS A 25 2.33 -8.18 9.31
CA LYS A 25 2.16 -8.46 7.89
C LYS A 25 2.42 -7.21 7.05
N ALA A 26 2.01 -6.04 7.55
CA ALA A 26 2.38 -4.75 6.95
C ALA A 26 3.90 -4.51 6.98
N ALA A 27 4.56 -4.83 8.09
CA ALA A 27 6.02 -4.75 8.22
C ALA A 27 6.73 -5.63 7.18
N ARG A 28 6.31 -6.91 7.09
CA ARG A 28 6.84 -7.85 6.09
C ARG A 28 6.61 -7.38 4.65
N TYR A 29 5.48 -6.72 4.38
CA TYR A 29 5.20 -6.15 3.06
C TYR A 29 6.26 -5.11 2.66
N LEU A 30 6.75 -4.34 3.63
CA LEU A 30 7.84 -3.37 3.46
C LEU A 30 9.25 -3.98 3.62
N HIS A 31 9.36 -5.31 3.72
CA HIS A 31 10.62 -6.01 4.01
C HIS A 31 11.29 -5.58 5.33
N LEU A 32 10.48 -5.31 6.35
CA LEU A 32 10.93 -5.02 7.71
C LEU A 32 10.48 -6.12 8.68
N THR A 33 11.25 -6.31 9.74
CA THR A 33 10.76 -6.96 10.95
C THR A 33 9.72 -6.07 11.64
N LEU A 34 8.91 -6.64 12.55
CA LEU A 34 7.93 -5.84 13.31
C LEU A 34 8.60 -4.77 14.18
N ALA A 35 9.75 -5.07 14.78
CA ALA A 35 10.51 -4.13 15.59
C ALA A 35 10.99 -2.94 14.75
N GLU A 36 11.64 -3.22 13.62
CA GLU A 36 12.10 -2.17 12.69
C GLU A 36 10.95 -1.31 12.15
N PHE A 37 9.80 -1.93 11.89
CA PHE A 37 8.61 -1.20 11.47
C PHE A 37 8.11 -0.26 12.56
N ALA A 38 8.04 -0.72 13.82
CA ALA A 38 7.63 0.11 14.95
C ALA A 38 8.60 1.29 15.18
N GLU A 39 9.91 1.04 15.13
CA GLU A 39 10.95 2.07 15.26
C GLU A 39 10.83 3.15 14.17
N LYS A 40 10.58 2.73 12.92
CA LYS A 40 10.50 3.63 11.76
C LYS A 40 9.10 4.23 11.56
N LEU A 41 8.08 3.76 12.28
CA LEU A 41 6.67 4.11 12.01
C LEU A 41 6.42 5.62 12.08
N SER A 42 6.98 6.30 13.08
CA SER A 42 6.83 7.76 13.21
C SER A 42 7.41 8.49 12.00
N ALA A 43 8.63 8.12 11.56
CA ALA A 43 9.26 8.70 10.38
C ALA A 43 8.47 8.41 9.09
N LEU A 44 7.97 7.18 8.95
CA LEU A 44 7.11 6.80 7.82
C LEU A 44 5.81 7.63 7.81
N GLN A 45 5.16 7.83 8.94
CA GLN A 45 3.93 8.64 9.05
C GLN A 45 4.17 10.11 8.74
N MET A 46 5.32 10.68 9.13
CA MET A 46 5.72 12.04 8.71
C MET A 46 5.88 12.15 7.19
N GLN A 47 6.26 11.05 6.52
CA GLN A 47 6.33 10.93 5.06
C GLN A 47 4.99 10.52 4.42
N GLY A 48 3.88 10.58 5.16
CA GLY A 48 2.54 10.30 4.66
C GLY A 48 2.17 8.81 4.57
N PHE A 49 2.92 7.92 5.22
CA PHE A 49 2.53 6.51 5.33
C PHE A 49 1.15 6.36 6.01
N PRO A 50 0.27 5.47 5.53
CA PRO A 50 -1.09 5.34 6.06
C PRO A 50 -1.12 4.95 7.54
N LYS A 51 -2.06 5.56 8.27
CA LYS A 51 -2.34 5.17 9.66
C LYS A 51 -3.07 3.84 9.70
N ALA A 52 -2.83 3.06 10.75
CA ALA A 52 -3.64 1.88 11.05
C ALA A 52 -5.09 2.28 11.32
N CYS A 53 -6.02 1.35 11.06
CA CYS A 53 -7.41 1.48 11.47
C CYS A 53 -7.46 1.64 13.00
N PRO A 54 -8.12 2.69 13.53
CA PRO A 54 -8.14 2.96 14.98
C PRO A 54 -8.91 1.90 15.78
N ILE A 55 -9.80 1.14 15.13
CA ILE A 55 -10.63 0.12 15.78
C ILE A 55 -9.93 -1.24 15.80
N THR A 56 -9.26 -1.61 14.70
CA THR A 56 -8.69 -2.97 14.54
C THR A 56 -7.17 -3.01 14.65
N GLY A 57 -6.49 -1.87 14.56
CA GLY A 57 -5.02 -1.79 14.48
C GLY A 57 -4.43 -2.32 13.16
N ASN A 58 -5.27 -2.67 12.18
CA ASN A 58 -4.82 -3.20 10.89
C ASN A 58 -4.49 -2.10 9.89
N TYR A 59 -3.57 -2.39 8.97
CA TYR A 59 -3.19 -1.53 7.86
C TYR A 59 -3.83 -1.98 6.56
N ASP A 60 -4.17 -1.03 5.70
CA ASP A 60 -4.70 -1.28 4.36
C ASP A 60 -3.55 -1.40 3.35
N LEU A 61 -3.37 -2.59 2.76
CA LEU A 61 -2.33 -2.84 1.76
C LEU A 61 -2.45 -1.94 0.53
N VAL A 62 -3.67 -1.62 0.09
CA VAL A 62 -3.89 -0.73 -1.07
C VAL A 62 -3.45 0.69 -0.75
N ALA A 63 -3.64 1.14 0.48
CA ALA A 63 -3.16 2.46 0.90
C ALA A 63 -1.62 2.49 0.99
N ILE A 64 -0.99 1.38 1.36
CA ILE A 64 0.47 1.25 1.35
C ILE A 64 0.99 1.31 -0.09
N ASP A 65 0.37 0.60 -1.03
CA ASP A 65 0.73 0.67 -2.45
C ASP A 65 0.58 2.08 -3.02
N ALA A 66 -0.57 2.73 -2.78
CA ALA A 66 -0.79 4.10 -3.23
C ALA A 66 0.26 5.08 -2.65
N TRP A 67 0.69 4.88 -1.41
CA TRP A 67 1.78 5.65 -0.81
C TRP A 67 3.13 5.37 -1.50
N GLN A 68 3.43 4.11 -1.81
CA GLN A 68 4.65 3.74 -2.55
C GLN A 68 4.66 4.34 -3.96
N ASP A 69 3.54 4.25 -4.69
CA ASP A 69 3.37 4.81 -6.03
C ASP A 69 3.50 6.34 -6.01
N LYS A 70 2.94 6.99 -4.99
CA LYS A 70 3.08 8.44 -4.85
C LYS A 70 4.53 8.82 -4.59
N ARG A 71 5.22 8.08 -3.73
CA ARG A 71 6.63 8.32 -3.39
C ARG A 71 7.58 8.05 -4.57
N SER A 72 7.26 7.08 -5.42
CA SER A 72 8.03 6.77 -6.63
C SER A 72 7.69 7.67 -7.82
N GLY A 73 6.69 8.53 -7.69
CA GLY A 73 6.19 9.38 -8.78
C GLY A 73 5.29 8.66 -9.78
N LEU A 74 4.89 7.41 -9.50
CA LEU A 74 4.00 6.60 -10.34
C LEU A 74 2.52 6.93 -10.14
N ALA A 75 2.13 7.54 -9.01
CA ALA A 75 0.72 7.87 -8.73
C ALA A 75 0.16 9.00 -9.63
N GLY A 76 1.01 9.70 -10.37
CA GLY A 76 0.62 10.62 -11.42
C GLY A 76 0.93 9.98 -12.77
N GLY A 77 -0.08 9.40 -13.42
CA GLY A 77 0.03 8.99 -14.81
C GLY A 77 0.67 10.10 -15.64
N ALA A 78 1.57 9.72 -16.56
CA ALA A 78 2.31 10.50 -17.55
C ALA A 78 2.30 12.04 -17.39
N PRO A 79 3.46 12.74 -17.40
CA PRO A 79 3.55 14.19 -17.17
C PRO A 79 2.37 14.87 -17.84
N SER A 80 1.49 15.47 -17.03
CA SER A 80 0.14 15.90 -17.42
C SER A 80 0.11 16.22 -18.90
N ALA A 81 -0.42 15.31 -19.72
CA ALA A 81 -0.52 15.57 -21.15
C ALA A 81 -1.24 16.92 -21.24
N GLN A 82 -0.55 17.96 -21.71
CA GLN A 82 -1.13 19.29 -21.79
C GLN A 82 -2.49 19.12 -22.45
N SER A 83 -3.54 19.69 -21.84
CA SER A 83 -4.87 19.57 -22.40
C SER A 83 -4.78 19.94 -23.88
N SER A 84 -5.44 19.19 -24.76
CA SER A 84 -5.47 19.53 -26.18
C SER A 84 -5.91 20.99 -26.40
N ALA A 85 -6.73 21.51 -25.49
CA ALA A 85 -7.10 22.92 -25.43
C ALA A 85 -5.92 23.86 -25.13
N ASP A 86 -5.04 23.50 -24.19
CA ASP A 86 -3.85 24.30 -23.85
C ASP A 86 -2.85 24.33 -25.01
N ILE A 87 -2.68 23.20 -25.71
CA ILE A 87 -1.83 23.09 -26.89
C ILE A 87 -2.40 23.95 -28.03
N ALA A 88 -3.71 23.86 -28.29
CA ALA A 88 -4.36 24.65 -29.34
C ALA A 88 -4.24 26.16 -29.07
N LYS A 89 -4.45 26.58 -27.82
CA LYS A 89 -4.35 27.99 -27.41
C LYS A 89 -2.92 28.53 -27.54
N ALA A 90 -1.92 27.73 -27.14
CA ALA A 90 -0.51 28.09 -27.31
C ALA A 90 -0.13 28.23 -28.79
N ARG A 91 -0.62 27.35 -29.67
CA ARG A 91 -0.36 27.42 -31.12
C ARG A 91 -1.00 28.65 -31.78
N LEU A 92 -2.24 28.97 -31.44
CA LEU A 92 -2.93 30.17 -31.93
C LEU A 92 -2.18 31.45 -31.55
N ALA A 93 -1.63 31.52 -30.33
CA ALA A 93 -0.87 32.67 -29.86
C ALA A 93 0.46 32.91 -30.60
N THR A 94 1.02 31.90 -31.29
CA THR A 94 2.25 32.03 -32.08
C THR A 94 1.98 32.45 -33.53
N LEU A 95 0.72 32.45 -33.97
CA LEU A 95 0.31 32.72 -35.35
C LEU A 95 -0.32 34.11 -35.55
N GLY A 96 -0.47 34.90 -34.48
CA GLY A 96 -0.89 36.31 -34.51
C GLY A 96 0.26 37.22 -34.12
#